data_AF-A0A484B5D8-F1
#
_entry.id   AF-A0A484B5D8-F1
#
_cell.length_a   1.000
_cell.length_b   1.000
_cell.length_c   1.000
_cell.angle_alpha   90.00
_cell.angle_beta   90.00
_cell.angle_gamma   90.00
#
_symmetry.space_group_name_H-M   'P 1'
#
loop_
_entity.id
_entity.type
_entity.pdbx_description
1 polymer ?
#
loop_
_entity_poly.entity_id
_entity_poly.type
_entity_poly.pdbx_seq_one_letter_code
_entity_poly.pdbx_strand_id
1 'polypeptide(L)' 'MRRQSTMLAAILLAAILGSSTAMNNSPPRIIKQPPTDELLFKVAQQNKESDKPFIIECEADGQPEPE' A
#
# COMPACT_ATOMS: atom_id res chain seq x y z
N MET A 1 15.29 -20.51 -45.83
CA MET A 1 16.19 -20.48 -44.66
C MET A 1 16.40 -19.07 -44.07
N ARG A 2 16.99 -18.10 -44.78
CA ARG A 2 17.25 -16.74 -44.21
C ARG A 2 16.00 -15.97 -43.75
N ARG A 3 14.89 -16.03 -44.50
CA ARG A 3 13.61 -15.39 -44.14
C ARG A 3 12.91 -16.04 -42.93
N GLN A 4 13.06 -17.35 -42.77
CA GLN A 4 12.52 -18.08 -41.62
C GLN A 4 13.30 -17.73 -40.35
N SER A 5 14.63 -17.66 -40.45
CA SER A 5 15.49 -17.24 -39.34
C SER A 5 15.19 -15.82 -38.87
N THR A 6 14.93 -14.88 -39.80
CA THR A 6 14.57 -13.50 -39.44
C THR A 6 13.19 -13.40 -38.81
N MET A 7 12.22 -14.21 -39.26
CA MET A 7 10.89 -14.24 -38.62
C MET A 7 10.95 -14.81 -37.21
N LEU A 8 11.68 -15.93 -37.01
CA LEU A 8 11.83 -16.53 -35.68
C LEU A 8 12.51 -15.57 -34.70
N ALA A 9 13.55 -14.85 -35.17
CA ALA A 9 14.22 -13.84 -34.36
C ALA A 9 13.28 -12.68 -33.98
N ALA A 10 12.44 -12.21 -34.92
CA ALA A 10 11.47 -11.16 -34.65
C ALA A 10 10.38 -11.60 -33.64
N ILE A 11 9.90 -12.84 -33.76
CA ILE A 11 8.91 -13.41 -32.83
C ILE A 11 9.51 -13.55 -31.43
N LEU A 12 10.75 -14.01 -31.32
CA LEU A 12 11.45 -14.11 -30.03
C LEU A 12 11.66 -12.73 -29.39
N LEU A 13 12.05 -11.71 -30.17
CA LEU A 13 12.17 -10.35 -29.66
C LEU A 13 10.83 -9.81 -29.14
N ALA A 14 9.75 -10.03 -29.88
CA ALA A 14 8.42 -9.59 -29.48
C ALA A 14 7.92 -10.29 -28.21
N ALA A 15 8.21 -11.58 -28.04
CA ALA A 15 7.84 -12.33 -26.84
C ALA A 15 8.60 -11.83 -25.58
N ILE A 16 9.87 -11.47 -25.71
CA ILE A 16 10.67 -10.92 -24.60
C ILE A 16 10.16 -9.53 -24.21
N LEU A 17 9.83 -8.69 -25.18
CA LEU A 17 9.31 -7.33 -24.94
C LEU A 17 7.84 -7.31 -24.48
N GLY A 18 7.07 -8.36 -24.79
CA GLY A 18 5.64 -8.46 -24.47
C GLY A 18 5.30 -9.00 -23.08
N SER A 19 6.30 -9.21 -22.21
CA SER A 19 6.05 -9.65 -20.83
C SER A 19 5.46 -8.51 -20.01
N SER A 20 4.14 -8.49 -19.87
CA SER A 20 3.42 -7.54 -19.01
C SER A 20 3.83 -7.70 -17.55
N THR A 21 4.08 -6.59 -16.85
CA THR A 21 4.32 -6.56 -15.40
C THR A 21 3.12 -7.15 -14.67
N ALA A 22 3.30 -8.26 -13.96
CA ALA A 22 2.28 -8.74 -13.03
C ALA A 22 2.12 -7.67 -11.94
N MET A 23 0.95 -7.03 -11.88
CA MET A 23 0.66 -6.04 -10.85
C MET A 23 0.51 -6.77 -9.53
N ASN A 24 1.46 -6.55 -8.62
CA ASN A 24 1.49 -7.17 -7.30
C ASN A 24 0.42 -6.51 -6.42
N ASN A 25 -0.84 -6.89 -6.62
CA ASN A 25 -1.95 -6.39 -5.82
C ASN A 25 -1.93 -7.04 -4.45
N SER A 26 -2.02 -6.23 -3.41
CA SER A 26 -2.13 -6.71 -2.03
C SER A 26 -3.22 -5.93 -1.30
N PRO A 27 -4.04 -6.61 -0.49
CA PRO A 27 -5.04 -5.92 0.31
C PRO A 27 -4.35 -4.98 1.32
N PRO A 28 -5.00 -3.88 1.72
CA PRO A 28 -4.49 -3.02 2.77
C PRO A 28 -4.28 -3.77 4.08
N ARG A 29 -3.15 -3.54 4.75
CA ARG A 29 -2.85 -4.07 6.08
C ARG A 29 -2.38 -2.94 6.99
N ILE A 30 -2.87 -2.95 8.23
CA ILE A 30 -2.50 -1.96 9.24
C ILE A 30 -1.06 -2.24 9.68
N ILE A 31 -0.19 -1.23 9.53
CA ILE A 31 1.23 -1.29 9.92
C ILE A 31 1.51 -0.47 11.18
N LYS A 32 0.71 0.55 11.46
CA LYS A 32 0.72 1.29 12.73
C LYS A 32 -0.69 1.56 13.19
N GLN A 33 -0.92 1.39 14.49
CA GLN A 33 -2.19 1.64 15.17
C GLN A 33 -1.86 2.26 16.53
N PRO A 34 -2.73 3.12 17.11
CA PRO A 34 -2.56 3.55 18.49
C PRO A 34 -2.46 2.34 19.44
N PRO A 35 -1.72 2.47 20.55
CA PRO A 35 -1.81 1.52 21.65
C PRO A 35 -3.26 1.38 22.13
N THR A 36 -3.69 0.15 22.42
CA THR A 36 -5.08 -0.13 22.82
C THR A 36 -5.36 0.14 24.30
N ASP A 37 -4.31 0.41 25.07
CA ASP A 37 -4.32 0.68 26.51
C ASP A 37 -4.32 2.17 26.85
N GLU A 38 -4.28 3.05 25.85
CA GLU A 38 -4.36 4.49 26.06
C GLU A 38 -5.81 4.99 26.18
N LEU A 39 -6.07 5.83 27.18
CA LEU A 39 -7.38 6.46 27.37
C LEU A 39 -7.57 7.56 26.31
N LEU A 40 -8.30 7.25 25.24
CA LEU A 40 -8.59 8.16 24.12
C LEU A 40 -9.52 9.33 24.49
N PHE A 41 -10.11 9.36 25.68
CA PHE A 41 -10.87 10.54 26.10
C PHE A 41 -10.96 10.58 27.62
N LYS A 42 -10.71 11.76 28.17
CA LYS A 42 -11.02 12.05 29.56
C LYS A 42 -12.20 13.00 29.58
N VAL A 43 -13.33 12.56 30.13
CA VAL A 43 -14.48 13.46 30.34
C VAL A 43 -14.05 14.48 31.39
N ALA A 44 -14.03 15.77 31.03
CA ALA A 44 -13.60 16.83 31.92
C ALA A 44 -14.46 16.82 33.20
N GLN A 45 -13.86 16.46 34.33
CA GLN A 45 -14.51 16.59 35.63
C GLN A 45 -14.37 18.05 36.07
N GLN A 46 -15.43 18.83 35.86
CA GLN A 46 -15.63 20.21 36.31
C GLN A 46 -14.36 21.09 36.36
N ASN A 47 -14.13 21.80 35.25
CA ASN A 47 -13.53 23.15 35.19
C ASN A 47 -12.07 23.36 35.67
N LYS A 48 -11.21 22.33 35.64
CA LYS A 48 -9.75 22.53 35.86
C LYS A 48 -8.80 21.68 35.02
N GLU A 49 -9.29 20.82 34.14
CA GLU A 49 -8.42 20.05 33.24
C GLU A 49 -8.52 20.63 31.84
N SER A 50 -7.40 21.14 31.31
CA SER A 50 -7.34 21.59 29.92
C SER A 50 -7.62 20.40 29.02
N ASP A 51 -8.51 20.57 28.03
CA ASP A 51 -8.65 19.60 26.95
C ASP A 51 -7.26 19.43 26.32
N LYS A 52 -6.68 18.24 26.52
CA LYS A 52 -5.40 17.87 25.92
C LYS A 52 -5.73 17.14 24.62
N PRO A 53 -5.64 17.79 23.45
CA PRO A 53 -5.84 17.09 22.20
C PRO A 53 -4.77 16.00 22.05
N PHE A 54 -5.17 14.87 21.48
CA PHE A 54 -4.28 13.77 21.13
C PHE A 54 -4.53 13.41 19.67
N ILE A 55 -3.53 12.83 19.02
CA ILE A 55 -3.60 12.40 17.62
C ILE A 55 -3.70 10.88 17.62
N ILE A 56 -4.67 10.35 16.88
CA ILE A 56 -4.78 8.90 16.63
C ILE A 56 -4.05 8.61 15.33
N GLU A 57 -2.88 7.99 15.42
CA GLU A 57 -2.07 7.63 14.26
C GLU A 57 -2.45 6.23 13.75
N CYS A 58 -2.84 6.14 12.47
CA CYS A 58 -3.06 4.87 11.79
C CYS A 58 -2.35 4.90 10.44
N GLU A 59 -1.55 3.88 10.17
CA GLU A 59 -0.87 3.71 8.88
C GLU A 59 -1.23 2.34 8.31
N ALA A 60 -1.48 2.29 7.01
CA ALA A 60 -1.76 1.05 6.29
C ALA A 60 -0.86 0.93 5.05
N ASP A 61 -0.43 -0.29 4.72
CA ASP A 61 0.29 -0.63 3.49
C ASP A 61 -0.60 -1.45 2.55
N GLY A 62 -0.43 -1.29 1.24
CA GLY A 62 -1.25 -1.97 0.24
C GLY A 62 -0.80 -1.65 -1.18
N GLN A 63 -1.31 -2.42 -2.15
CA GLN A 63 -1.16 -2.14 -3.57
C GLN A 63 -2.52 -2.30 -4.26
N PRO A 64 -3.15 -1.21 -4.76
CA PRO A 64 -2.65 0.19 -4.77
C PRO A 64 -2.52 0.79 -3.36
N GLU A 65 -1.90 1.97 -3.29
CA GLU A 65 -1.78 2.72 -2.02
C GLU A 65 -3.16 2.95 -1.39
N PRO A 66 -3.34 2.66 -0.09
CA PRO A 66 -4.60 2.93 0.61
C PRO A 66 -4.97 4.44 0.62
N GLU A 67 -6.27 4.74 0.72
CA GLU A 67 -6.79 6.12 0.88
C GLU A 67 -6.49 6.73 2.27
#